data_AF-A0A7S3RMU2-F1
#
_entry.id   AF-A0A7S3RMU2-F1
#
_cell.length_a   1.000
_cell.length_b   1.000
_cell.length_c   1.000
_cell.angle_alpha   90.00
_cell.angle_beta   90.00
_cell.angle_gamma   90.00
#
_symmetry.space_group_name_H-M   'P 1'
#
loop_
_entity.id
_entity.type
_entity.pdbx_description
1 polymer ?
#
loop_
_entity_poly.entity_id
_entity_poly.type
_entity_poly.pdbx_seq_one_letter_code
_entity_poly.pdbx_strand_id
1 'polypeptide(L)'
;FLYSLLTMDKEMLGRAMVPGLVLMWIFSLTYCIIFKNNLDDLDTLTEAGYVCVSENVNVNEKWHILFNWGWIMFLITTIVYSIGILAGLLGKPAIALMAYCVHCCFSCCQLAFIITMGVWRFNSWGSACSEVLVGQGDALKNIFISFCCFQCCLCFCNAFVQQGQ
;
A
#
# COMPACT_ATOMS: atom_id res chain seq x y z
N PHE A 1 -0.72 1.67 30.21
CA PHE A 1 -1.29 1.70 28.85
C PHE A 1 -2.80 1.41 28.82
N LEU A 2 -3.26 0.17 29.06
CA LEU A 2 -4.72 -0.12 29.04
C LEU A 2 -5.51 0.73 30.06
N TYR A 3 -4.93 0.97 31.25
CA TYR A 3 -5.59 1.74 32.31
C TYR A 3 -5.71 3.25 32.00
N SER A 4 -4.73 3.85 31.31
CA SER A 4 -4.80 5.27 30.88
C SER A 4 -5.74 5.46 29.68
N LEU A 5 -5.82 4.46 28.80
CA LEU A 5 -6.80 4.39 27.70
C LEU A 5 -8.24 4.24 28.19
N LEU A 6 -8.47 3.54 29.31
CA LEU A 6 -9.80 3.34 29.91
C LEU A 6 -10.32 4.59 30.64
N THR A 7 -9.43 5.51 31.03
CA THR A 7 -9.79 6.76 31.72
C THR A 7 -9.87 7.98 30.81
N MET A 8 -9.42 7.88 29.55
CA MET A 8 -9.54 8.97 28.57
C MET A 8 -10.97 9.11 28.06
N ASP A 9 -11.40 10.35 27.87
CA ASP A 9 -12.63 10.65 27.13
C ASP A 9 -12.57 10.00 25.74
N LYS A 10 -13.63 9.28 25.36
CA LYS A 10 -13.75 8.57 24.07
C LYS A 10 -13.54 9.51 22.89
N GLU A 11 -13.93 10.78 23.03
CA GLU A 11 -13.71 11.80 22.01
C GLU A 11 -12.22 12.17 21.88
N MET A 12 -11.53 12.37 22.99
CA MET A 12 -10.07 12.63 22.98
C MET A 12 -9.29 11.43 22.44
N LEU A 13 -9.71 10.21 22.80
CA LEU A 13 -9.10 8.99 22.27
C LEU A 13 -9.28 8.88 20.75
N GLY A 14 -10.49 9.11 20.24
CA GLY A 14 -10.76 9.10 18.80
C GLY A 14 -9.88 10.09 18.04
N ARG A 15 -9.74 11.32 18.55
CA ARG A 15 -8.89 12.36 17.95
C ARG A 15 -7.40 12.04 18.02
N ALA A 16 -6.92 11.44 19.11
CA ALA A 16 -5.53 11.04 19.27
C ALA A 16 -5.10 9.96 18.24
N MET A 17 -6.05 9.18 17.72
CA MET A 17 -5.81 8.16 16.70
C MET A 17 -5.77 8.71 15.26
N VAL A 18 -6.27 9.93 15.02
CA VAL A 18 -6.37 10.52 13.67
C VAL A 18 -5.01 10.73 13.01
N PRO A 19 -3.96 11.27 13.68
CA PRO A 19 -2.67 11.52 13.02
C PRO A 19 -2.05 10.27 12.40
N GLY A 20 -2.10 9.12 13.08
CA GLY A 20 -1.61 7.86 12.53
C GLY A 20 -2.42 7.34 11.35
N LEU A 21 -3.74 7.51 11.37
CA LEU A 21 -4.61 7.16 10.24
C LEU A 21 -4.38 8.06 9.04
N VAL A 22 -4.15 9.36 9.25
CA VAL A 22 -3.80 10.30 8.17
C VAL A 22 -2.48 9.90 7.52
N LEU A 23 -1.47 9.54 8.33
CA LEU A 23 -0.20 9.06 7.78
C LEU A 23 -0.41 7.82 6.90
N MET A 24 -1.11 6.80 7.41
CA MET A 24 -1.43 5.59 6.64
C MET A 24 -2.24 5.87 5.37
N TRP A 25 -3.16 6.81 5.45
CA TRP A 25 -3.97 7.26 4.31
C TRP A 25 -3.11 7.90 3.22
N ILE A 26 -2.18 8.80 3.57
CA ILE A 26 -1.29 9.47 2.62
C ILE A 26 -0.46 8.45 1.85
N PHE A 27 0.17 7.51 2.56
CA PHE A 27 0.98 6.47 1.92
C PHE A 27 0.14 5.57 1.02
N SER A 28 -1.03 5.14 1.49
CA SER A 28 -1.91 4.25 0.72
C SER A 28 -2.47 4.91 -0.53
N LEU A 29 -2.85 6.19 -0.44
CA LEU A 29 -3.27 6.97 -1.60
C LEU A 29 -2.12 7.16 -2.59
N THR A 30 -0.90 7.42 -2.09
CA THR A 30 0.28 7.59 -2.94
C THR A 30 0.57 6.31 -3.72
N TYR A 31 0.57 5.15 -3.06
CA TYR A 31 0.73 3.87 -3.75
C TYR A 31 -0.42 3.61 -4.72
N CYS A 32 -1.67 3.88 -4.34
CA CYS A 32 -2.84 3.75 -5.23
C CYS A 32 -2.64 4.51 -6.55
N ILE A 33 -2.17 5.76 -6.47
CA ILE A 33 -1.89 6.60 -7.64
C ILE A 33 -0.75 6.01 -8.48
N ILE A 34 0.35 5.60 -7.84
CA ILE A 34 1.50 5.03 -8.56
C ILE A 34 1.09 3.75 -9.29
N PHE A 35 0.39 2.83 -8.62
CA PHE A 35 -0.11 1.59 -9.25
C PHE A 35 -1.02 1.89 -10.44
N LYS A 36 -1.92 2.88 -10.31
CA LYS A 36 -2.80 3.28 -11.41
C LYS A 36 -2.02 3.85 -12.60
N ASN A 37 -1.04 4.71 -12.35
CA ASN A 37 -0.22 5.28 -13.43
C ASN A 37 0.60 4.20 -14.16
N ASN A 38 1.19 3.24 -13.43
CA ASN A 38 1.96 2.15 -14.06
C ASN A 38 1.04 1.20 -14.85
N LEU A 39 -0.22 1.02 -14.41
CA LEU A 39 -1.24 0.28 -15.15
C LEU A 39 -1.58 1.00 -16.48
N ASP A 40 -1.84 2.31 -16.42
CA ASP A 40 -2.20 3.11 -17.61
C ASP A 40 -1.05 3.20 -18.61
N ASP A 41 0.19 3.33 -18.12
CA ASP A 41 1.39 3.28 -18.96
C ASP A 41 1.53 1.93 -19.65
N LEU A 42 1.29 0.83 -18.93
CA LEU A 42 1.37 -0.53 -19.47
C LEU A 42 0.30 -0.76 -20.55
N ASP A 43 -0.93 -0.29 -20.33
CA ASP A 43 -2.01 -0.39 -21.30
C ASP A 43 -1.69 0.40 -22.56
N THR A 44 -1.22 1.64 -22.40
CA THR A 44 -0.81 2.49 -23.53
C THR A 44 0.30 1.85 -24.36
N LEU A 45 1.30 1.26 -23.71
CA LEU A 45 2.39 0.55 -24.40
C LEU A 45 1.89 -0.71 -25.11
N THR A 46 0.95 -1.44 -24.49
CA THR A 46 0.36 -2.64 -25.07
C THR A 46 -0.48 -2.31 -26.30
N GLU A 47 -1.30 -1.25 -26.24
CA GLU A 47 -2.07 -0.73 -27.37
C GLU A 47 -1.18 -0.24 -28.52
N ALA A 48 -0.03 0.34 -28.20
CA ALA A 48 0.98 0.73 -29.19
C ALA A 48 1.76 -0.46 -29.79
N GLY A 49 1.48 -1.69 -29.37
CA GLY A 49 2.06 -2.93 -29.91
C GLY A 49 3.33 -3.43 -29.22
N TYR A 50 3.73 -2.81 -28.11
CA TYR A 50 4.89 -3.27 -27.32
C TYR A 50 4.50 -4.44 -26.42
N VAL A 51 4.42 -5.65 -26.99
CA VAL A 51 4.09 -6.88 -26.26
C VAL A 51 5.35 -7.65 -25.89
N CYS A 52 5.56 -7.89 -24.59
CA CYS A 52 6.61 -8.78 -24.12
C CYS A 52 6.07 -10.22 -24.02
N VAL A 53 6.71 -11.16 -24.72
CA VAL A 53 6.34 -12.58 -24.72
C VAL A 53 7.55 -13.41 -24.31
N SER A 54 7.39 -14.23 -23.27
CA SER A 54 8.39 -15.24 -22.87
C SER A 54 7.73 -16.61 -22.93
N GLU A 55 8.32 -17.58 -23.63
CA GLU A 55 7.82 -18.97 -23.68
C GLU A 55 6.32 -19.10 -24.01
N ASN A 56 5.80 -18.30 -24.96
CA ASN A 56 4.37 -18.20 -25.34
C ASN A 56 3.44 -17.61 -24.26
N VAL A 57 3.99 -16.97 -23.23
CA VAL A 57 3.24 -16.28 -22.19
C VAL A 57 3.25 -14.77 -22.46
N ASN A 58 2.06 -14.16 -22.55
CA ASN A 58 1.92 -12.71 -22.58
C ASN A 58 2.27 -12.11 -21.22
N VAL A 59 3.46 -11.50 -21.13
CA VAL A 59 3.99 -10.93 -19.89
C VAL A 59 3.20 -9.67 -19.51
N ASN A 60 2.76 -8.88 -20.50
CA ASN A 60 1.97 -7.66 -20.26
C ASN A 60 0.64 -7.97 -19.56
N GLU A 61 -0.08 -9.01 -19.98
CA GLU A 61 -1.35 -9.40 -19.35
C GLU A 61 -1.17 -9.75 -17.87
N LYS A 62 -0.11 -10.48 -17.55
CA LYS A 62 0.20 -10.84 -16.16
C LYS A 62 0.55 -9.63 -15.31
N TRP A 63 1.32 -8.69 -15.87
CA TRP A 63 1.61 -7.42 -15.20
C TRP A 63 0.38 -6.56 -15.03
N HIS A 64 -0.48 -6.48 -16.04
CA HIS A 64 -1.75 -5.77 -15.95
C HIS A 64 -2.60 -6.31 -14.79
N ILE A 65 -2.72 -7.64 -14.68
CA ILE A 65 -3.42 -8.27 -13.54
C ILE A 65 -2.77 -7.86 -12.21
N LEU A 66 -1.44 -7.90 -12.10
CA LEU A 66 -0.73 -7.53 -10.88
C LEU A 66 -0.93 -6.06 -10.52
N PHE A 67 -0.66 -5.13 -11.45
CA PHE A 67 -0.84 -3.69 -11.23
C PHE A 67 -2.29 -3.35 -10.87
N ASN A 68 -3.27 -3.96 -11.53
CA ASN A 68 -4.68 -3.80 -11.21
C ASN A 68 -5.01 -4.31 -9.80
N TRP A 69 -4.46 -5.47 -9.40
CA TRP A 69 -4.64 -6.00 -8.05
C TRP A 69 -4.03 -5.09 -6.98
N GLY A 70 -2.83 -4.57 -7.23
CA GLY A 70 -2.16 -3.58 -6.38
C GLY A 70 -2.99 -2.30 -6.24
N TRP A 71 -3.48 -1.76 -7.36
CA TRP A 71 -4.35 -0.59 -7.38
C TRP A 71 -5.62 -0.81 -6.54
N ILE A 72 -6.35 -1.89 -6.77
CA ILE A 72 -7.59 -2.22 -6.05
C ILE A 72 -7.32 -2.34 -4.54
N MET A 73 -6.26 -3.05 -4.14
CA MET A 73 -5.90 -3.20 -2.73
C MET A 73 -5.62 -1.85 -2.06
N PHE A 74 -4.79 -1.00 -2.68
CA PHE A 74 -4.46 0.30 -2.10
C PHE A 74 -5.66 1.26 -2.11
N LEU A 75 -6.55 1.17 -3.10
CA LEU A 75 -7.81 1.91 -3.14
C LEU A 75 -8.72 1.54 -1.97
N ILE A 76 -8.93 0.23 -1.72
CA ILE A 76 -9.74 -0.26 -0.59
C ILE A 76 -9.17 0.25 0.74
N THR A 77 -7.85 0.14 0.94
CA THR A 77 -7.24 0.63 2.19
C THR A 77 -7.38 2.14 2.35
N THR A 78 -7.25 2.92 1.28
CA THR A 78 -7.47 4.37 1.29
C THR A 78 -8.90 4.72 1.73
N ILE A 79 -9.90 3.97 1.24
CA ILE A 79 -11.31 4.14 1.65
C ILE A 79 -11.47 3.82 3.14
N VAL A 80 -10.89 2.71 3.61
CA VAL A 80 -10.96 2.31 5.02
C VAL A 80 -10.33 3.36 5.94
N TYR A 81 -9.17 3.92 5.59
CA TYR A 81 -8.55 4.98 6.39
C TYR A 81 -9.37 6.27 6.37
N SER A 82 -9.97 6.62 5.24
CA SER A 82 -10.88 7.78 5.14
C SER A 82 -12.04 7.65 6.14
N ILE A 83 -12.65 6.45 6.22
CA ILE A 83 -13.72 6.16 7.18
C ILE A 83 -13.19 6.23 8.62
N GLY A 84 -12.01 5.66 8.89
CA GLY A 84 -11.36 5.72 10.19
C GLY A 84 -11.06 7.14 10.67
N ILE A 85 -10.57 8.01 9.77
CA ILE A 85 -10.28 9.43 10.06
C ILE A 85 -11.57 10.15 10.44
N LEU A 86 -12.62 10.02 9.62
CA LEU A 86 -13.92 10.63 9.90
C LEU A 86 -14.50 10.14 11.23
N ALA A 87 -14.41 8.84 11.50
CA ALA A 87 -14.84 8.28 12.77
C ALA A 87 -14.04 8.80 13.98
N GLY A 88 -12.72 8.93 13.85
CA GLY A 88 -11.86 9.50 14.88
C GLY A 88 -12.21 10.96 15.19
N LEU A 89 -12.46 11.77 14.16
CA LEU A 89 -12.91 13.16 14.30
C LEU A 89 -14.28 13.28 14.99
N LEU A 90 -15.18 12.35 14.72
CA LEU A 90 -16.52 12.25 15.34
C LEU A 90 -16.53 11.59 16.73
N GLY A 91 -15.36 11.30 17.32
CA GLY A 91 -15.26 10.70 18.65
C GLY A 91 -15.76 9.25 18.72
N LYS A 92 -15.68 8.50 17.62
CA LYS A 92 -16.02 7.07 17.52
C LYS A 92 -14.75 6.20 17.50
N PRO A 93 -14.04 6.02 18.63
CA PRO A 93 -12.75 5.33 18.67
C PRO A 93 -12.83 3.85 18.26
N ALA A 94 -13.98 3.19 18.46
CA ALA A 94 -14.17 1.80 18.03
C ALA A 94 -14.02 1.63 16.51
N ILE A 95 -14.60 2.54 15.72
CA ILE A 95 -14.53 2.50 14.25
C ILE A 95 -13.12 2.92 13.78
N ALA A 96 -12.54 3.93 14.43
CA ALA A 96 -11.14 4.32 14.16
C ALA A 96 -10.18 3.15 14.42
N LEU A 97 -10.35 2.43 15.53
CA LEU A 97 -9.55 1.24 15.86
C LEU A 97 -9.74 0.10 14.87
N MET A 98 -10.97 -0.12 14.36
CA MET A 98 -11.19 -1.12 13.30
C MET A 98 -10.36 -0.81 12.05
N ALA A 99 -10.19 0.46 11.67
CA ALA A 99 -9.34 0.84 10.53
C ALA A 99 -7.85 0.47 10.78
N TYR A 100 -7.35 0.62 12.02
CA TYR A 100 -6.01 0.13 12.39
C TYR A 100 -5.91 -1.40 12.34
N CYS A 101 -6.93 -2.12 12.79
CA CYS A 101 -6.93 -3.58 12.74
C CYS A 101 -6.91 -4.10 11.30
N VAL A 102 -7.69 -3.47 10.40
CA VAL A 102 -7.68 -3.78 8.97
C VAL A 102 -6.29 -3.54 8.37
N HIS A 103 -5.60 -2.45 8.74
CA HIS A 103 -4.23 -2.19 8.32
C HIS A 103 -3.29 -3.34 8.67
N CYS A 104 -3.29 -3.81 9.93
CA CYS A 104 -2.40 -4.89 10.36
C CYS A 104 -2.61 -6.17 9.54
N CYS A 105 -3.86 -6.56 9.29
CA CYS A 105 -4.16 -7.74 8.49
C CYS A 105 -3.79 -7.57 7.01
N PHE A 106 -4.08 -6.40 6.42
CA PHE A 106 -3.78 -6.14 5.01
C PHE A 106 -2.31 -5.88 4.73
N SER A 107 -1.54 -5.38 5.70
CA SER A 107 -0.10 -5.14 5.55
C SER A 107 0.67 -6.43 5.24
N CYS A 108 0.28 -7.57 5.82
CA CYS A 108 0.87 -8.88 5.49
C CYS A 108 0.58 -9.28 4.04
N CYS A 109 -0.67 -9.11 3.59
CA CYS A 109 -1.07 -9.40 2.21
C CYS A 109 -0.37 -8.46 1.21
N GLN A 110 -0.25 -7.18 1.55
CA GLN A 110 0.47 -6.18 0.74
C GLN A 110 1.96 -6.50 0.62
N LEU A 111 2.61 -6.90 1.72
CA LEU A 111 4.01 -7.31 1.69
C LEU A 111 4.22 -8.55 0.82
N ALA A 112 3.39 -9.58 0.98
CA ALA A 112 3.45 -10.79 0.15
C ALA A 112 3.23 -10.49 -1.34
N PHE A 113 2.27 -9.61 -1.65
CA PHE A 113 2.00 -9.15 -3.01
C PHE A 113 3.21 -8.42 -3.62
N ILE A 114 3.84 -7.48 -2.90
CA ILE A 114 4.99 -6.75 -3.44
C ILE A 114 6.21 -7.68 -3.59
N ILE A 115 6.44 -8.63 -2.66
CA ILE A 115 7.48 -9.66 -2.83
C ILE A 115 7.21 -10.48 -4.10
N THR A 116 5.96 -10.87 -4.34
CA THR A 116 5.56 -11.64 -5.53
C THR A 116 5.87 -10.84 -6.80
N MET A 117 5.48 -9.57 -6.86
CA MET A 117 5.84 -8.69 -7.98
C MET A 117 7.36 -8.53 -8.14
N GLY A 118 8.11 -8.42 -7.04
CA GLY A 118 9.57 -8.33 -7.05
C GLY A 118 10.22 -9.58 -7.65
N VAL A 119 9.81 -10.77 -7.23
CA VAL A 119 10.30 -12.05 -7.78
C VAL A 119 9.95 -12.18 -9.26
N TRP A 120 8.73 -11.78 -9.63
CA TRP A 120 8.26 -11.79 -11.03
C TRP A 120 9.02 -10.82 -11.92
N ARG A 121 9.43 -9.65 -11.40
CA ARG A 121 10.34 -8.73 -12.10
C ARG A 121 11.60 -9.46 -12.52
N PHE A 122 12.28 -10.14 -11.59
CA PHE A 122 13.54 -10.82 -11.90
C PHE A 122 13.39 -12.02 -12.84
N ASN A 123 12.26 -12.74 -12.77
CA ASN A 123 12.03 -13.92 -13.60
C ASN A 123 11.50 -13.60 -15.02
N SER A 124 10.81 -12.47 -15.18
CA SER A 124 10.13 -12.12 -16.44
C SER A 124 10.82 -11.01 -17.23
N TRP A 125 11.61 -10.14 -16.57
CA TRP A 125 12.30 -9.02 -17.23
C TRP A 125 13.77 -9.25 -17.52
N GLY A 126 14.44 -10.13 -16.77
CA GLY A 126 15.89 -10.30 -16.86
C GLY A 126 16.40 -10.78 -18.23
N SER A 127 15.53 -11.35 -19.07
CA SER A 127 15.94 -11.98 -20.33
C SER A 127 15.01 -11.75 -21.55
N ALA A 128 13.84 -11.12 -21.42
CA ALA A 128 12.80 -11.18 -22.48
C ALA A 128 12.16 -9.85 -22.94
N CYS A 129 12.27 -8.73 -22.21
CA CYS A 129 11.57 -7.47 -22.55
C CYS A 129 12.52 -6.35 -23.01
N SER A 130 12.07 -5.52 -23.95
CA SER A 130 12.84 -4.38 -24.50
C SER A 130 13.18 -3.32 -23.44
N GLU A 131 14.24 -2.54 -23.68
CA GLU A 131 14.74 -1.48 -22.78
C GLU A 131 13.66 -0.48 -22.33
N VAL A 132 12.60 -0.31 -23.13
CA VAL A 132 11.47 0.60 -22.87
C VAL A 132 10.67 0.18 -21.62
N LEU A 133 10.64 -1.11 -21.29
CA LEU A 133 9.90 -1.62 -20.14
C LEU A 133 10.71 -1.57 -18.83
N VAL A 134 12.04 -1.40 -18.88
CA VAL A 134 12.92 -1.42 -17.69
C VAL A 134 12.53 -0.37 -16.64
N GLY A 135 12.01 0.80 -17.08
CA GLY A 135 11.61 1.90 -16.19
C GLY A 135 10.46 1.55 -15.23
N GLN A 136 9.51 0.70 -15.64
CA GLN A 136 8.31 0.37 -14.85
C GLN A 136 8.64 -0.47 -13.59
N GLY A 137 9.82 -1.07 -13.52
CA GLY A 137 10.17 -2.01 -12.45
C GLY A 137 11.12 -1.37 -11.49
N ASP A 138 11.89 -0.38 -11.94
CA ASP A 138 12.55 0.53 -11.00
C ASP A 138 11.51 1.28 -10.16
N ALA A 139 10.36 1.65 -10.75
CA ALA A 139 9.20 2.10 -9.99
C ALA A 139 8.74 1.04 -8.96
N LEU A 140 8.56 -0.22 -9.37
CA LEU A 140 8.20 -1.31 -8.44
C LEU A 140 9.21 -1.55 -7.31
N LYS A 141 10.51 -1.47 -7.61
CA LYS A 141 11.59 -1.57 -6.60
C LYS A 141 11.51 -0.41 -5.61
N ASN A 142 11.26 0.80 -6.09
CA ASN A 142 11.11 1.97 -5.25
C ASN A 142 9.85 1.88 -4.38
N ILE A 143 8.75 1.35 -4.91
CA ILE A 143 7.53 1.04 -4.13
C ILE A 143 7.85 0.02 -3.03
N PHE A 144 8.57 -1.05 -3.35
CA PHE A 144 8.96 -2.06 -2.35
C PHE A 144 9.83 -1.49 -1.24
N ILE A 145 10.89 -0.75 -1.58
CA ILE A 145 11.78 -0.13 -0.59
C ILE A 145 11.00 0.87 0.27
N SER A 146 10.17 1.71 -0.35
CA SER A 146 9.31 2.68 0.33
C SER A 146 8.36 2.00 1.31
N PHE A 147 7.75 0.88 0.90
CA PHE A 147 6.83 0.12 1.75
C PHE A 147 7.55 -0.53 2.94
N CYS A 148 8.74 -1.10 2.74
CA CYS A 148 9.57 -1.62 3.83
C CYS A 148 9.96 -0.53 4.83
N CYS A 149 10.39 0.65 4.35
CA CYS A 149 10.69 1.79 5.21
C CYS A 149 9.44 2.26 5.97
N PHE A 150 8.28 2.31 5.32
CA PHE A 150 7.02 2.70 5.94
C PHE A 150 6.59 1.74 7.06
N GLN A 151 6.70 0.42 6.84
CA GLN A 151 6.40 -0.60 7.86
C GLN A 151 7.37 -0.48 9.05
N CYS A 152 8.67 -0.26 8.81
CA CYS A 152 9.64 0.00 9.88
C CYS A 152 9.28 1.28 10.66
N CYS A 153 8.96 2.38 9.98
CA CYS A 153 8.57 3.63 10.61
C CYS A 153 7.31 3.49 11.47
N LEU A 154 6.30 2.75 11.01
CA LEU A 154 5.10 2.43 11.81
C LEU A 154 5.45 1.65 13.07
N CYS A 155 6.35 0.67 13.00
CA CYS A 155 6.84 -0.06 14.18
C CYS A 155 7.58 0.86 15.17
N PHE A 156 8.44 1.75 14.68
CA PHE A 156 9.16 2.71 15.53
C PHE A 156 8.24 3.76 16.15
N CYS A 157 7.31 4.33 15.40
CA CYS A 157 6.35 5.33 15.91
C CYS A 157 5.45 4.74 17.00
N ASN A 158 5.04 3.47 16.90
CA ASN A 158 4.26 2.82 17.95
C ASN A 158 5.08 2.55 19.23
N ALA A 159 6.40 2.33 19.12
CA ALA A 159 7.28 2.16 20.27
C ALA A 159 7.57 3.49 21.01
N PHE A 160 7.72 4.60 20.30
CA PHE A 160 7.94 5.92 20.91
C PHE A 160 6.71 6.45 21.65
N VAL A 161 5.49 6.18 21.14
CA VAL A 161 4.24 6.52 21.83
C VAL A 161 4.09 5.72 23.14
N GLN A 162 4.70 4.53 23.25
CA GLN A 162 4.72 3.75 24.49
C GLN A 162 5.74 4.22 25.53
N GLN A 163 6.78 4.96 25.13
CA GLN A 163 7.83 5.47 26.05
C GLN A 163 7.59 6.91 26.52
N GLY A 164 6.62 7.62 25.92
CA GLY A 164 6.24 8.99 26.29
C GLY A 164 5.11 9.10 27.33
N GLN A 165 4.72 7.99 27.97
CA GLN A 165 3.84 7.93 29.15
C GLN A 165 4.59 7.27 30.30
#